data_AF-A0AAW5CF60-F1
#
_entry.id   AF-A0AAW5CF60-F1
#
_cell.length_a   1.000
_cell.length_b   1.000
_cell.length_c   1.000
_cell.angle_alpha   90.00
_cell.angle_beta   90.00
_cell.angle_gamma   90.00
#
_symmetry.space_group_name_H-M   'P 1'
#
loop_
_entity.id
_entity.type
_entity.pdbx_description
1 polymer ?
#
loop_
_entity_poly.entity_id
_entity_poly.type
_entity_poly.pdbx_seq_one_letter_code
_entity_poly.pdbx_strand_id
1 'polypeptide(L)'
;MDKLIPAFIIIGIIILGFIMKRIELSDIIKRVEFTNSYRHKFIELINGFMSRNCFNQQLYYELTSDVKSMQYELGSDGIFAYVTDNLRGFSTSNYQLLVNFLPELRNAINEHDNGIIMNRINQSAQDCDDMFIRHLGTLKEAEKSIRKNLVNPFSCFSDGIKFIVSLPILLLHWFGFISDETTRRAKHNWIIKLLNIIVTLVGFIGGLMSIVMGWNEFWQIICNIF
;
A
#
# COMPACT_ATOMS: atom_id res chain seq x y z
N MET A 1 1.21 13.58 41.91
CA MET A 1 0.81 12.45 41.04
C MET A 1 -0.09 12.90 39.90
N ASP A 2 -0.97 13.88 40.13
CA ASP A 2 -1.96 14.40 39.16
C ASP A 2 -1.42 14.84 37.80
N LYS A 3 -0.16 15.28 37.72
CA LYS A 3 0.48 15.70 36.46
C LYS A 3 1.26 14.57 35.76
N LEU A 4 1.61 13.51 36.49
CA LEU A 4 2.39 12.38 35.98
C LEU A 4 1.53 11.42 35.18
N ILE A 5 0.29 11.17 35.61
CA ILE A 5 -0.63 10.24 34.92
C ILE A 5 -0.91 10.71 33.47
N PRO A 6 -1.32 11.98 33.21
CA PRO A 6 -1.53 12.45 31.85
C PRO A 6 -0.26 12.38 30.98
N ALA A 7 0.90 12.67 31.58
CA ALA A 7 2.19 12.55 30.88
C ALA A 7 2.48 11.11 30.45
N PHE A 8 2.26 10.12 31.33
CA PHE A 8 2.42 8.70 30.98
C PHE A 8 1.44 8.25 29.89
N ILE A 9 0.20 8.75 29.89
CA ILE A 9 -0.78 8.45 28.84
C ILE A 9 -0.28 8.97 27.49
N ILE A 10 0.17 10.22 27.40
CA ILE A 10 0.70 10.80 26.16
C ILE A 10 1.90 10.02 25.66
N ILE A 11 2.84 9.68 26.56
CA ILE A 11 4.02 8.87 26.22
C ILE A 11 3.60 7.49 25.70
N GLY A 12 2.63 6.85 26.34
CA GLY A 12 2.08 5.56 25.89
C GLY A 12 1.49 5.63 24.48
N ILE A 13 0.73 6.69 24.16
CA ILE A 13 0.17 6.91 22.82
C ILE A 13 1.28 7.12 21.78
N ILE A 14 2.33 7.87 22.12
CA ILE A 14 3.49 8.07 21.24
C ILE A 14 4.20 6.74 20.95
N ILE A 15 4.43 5.91 21.98
CA ILE A 15 5.04 4.58 21.84
C ILE A 15 4.18 3.70 20.94
N LEU A 16 2.87 3.68 21.15
CA LEU A 16 1.92 2.93 20.32
C LEU A 16 2.03 3.33 18.85
N GLY A 17 2.01 4.64 18.55
CA GLY A 17 2.14 5.10 17.17
C GLY A 17 3.51 4.83 16.56
N PHE A 18 4.58 4.86 17.36
CA PHE A 18 5.91 4.43 16.90
C PHE A 18 5.91 2.95 16.48
N ILE A 19 5.30 2.06 17.28
CA ILE A 19 5.15 0.64 16.95
C ILE A 19 4.36 0.47 15.65
N MET A 20 3.23 1.18 15.50
CA MET A 20 2.42 1.10 14.29
C MET A 20 3.18 1.51 13.03
N LYS A 21 3.97 2.59 13.08
CA LYS A 21 4.84 2.98 11.95
C LYS A 21 5.92 1.96 11.63
N ARG A 22 6.46 1.26 12.64
CA ARG A 22 7.43 0.19 12.41
C ARG A 22 6.80 -1.00 11.69
N ILE A 23 5.56 -1.34 12.04
CA ILE A 23 4.79 -2.38 11.35
C ILE A 23 4.52 -1.94 9.90
N GLU A 24 4.05 -0.72 9.69
CA GLU A 24 3.80 -0.16 8.35
C GLU A 24 5.08 -0.13 7.49
N LEU A 25 6.21 0.28 8.07
CA LEU A 25 7.50 0.22 7.38
C LEU A 25 7.88 -1.20 6.98
N SER A 26 7.69 -2.17 7.87
CA SER A 26 7.97 -3.57 7.57
C SER A 26 7.06 -4.10 6.45
N ASP A 27 5.81 -3.67 6.39
CA ASP A 27 4.87 -4.05 5.32
C ASP A 27 5.33 -3.51 3.97
N ILE A 28 5.71 -2.22 3.90
CA ILE A 28 6.26 -1.62 2.68
C ILE A 28 7.52 -2.34 2.21
N ILE A 29 8.43 -2.72 3.12
CA ILE A 29 9.65 -3.46 2.75
C ILE A 29 9.29 -4.82 2.13
N LYS A 30 8.32 -5.55 2.69
CA LYS A 30 7.86 -6.83 2.12
C LYS A 30 7.24 -6.65 0.73
N ARG A 31 6.48 -5.57 0.52
CA ARG A 31 5.89 -5.23 -0.79
C ARG A 31 6.95 -4.91 -1.84
N VAL A 32 8.01 -4.19 -1.44
CA VAL A 32 9.18 -3.93 -2.30
C VAL A 32 9.90 -5.23 -2.66
N GLU A 33 10.12 -6.11 -1.68
CA GLU A 33 10.77 -7.41 -1.91
C GLU A 33 9.95 -8.31 -2.84
N PHE A 34 8.64 -8.40 -2.61
CA PHE A 34 7.71 -9.13 -3.47
C PHE A 34 7.75 -8.62 -4.91
N THR A 35 7.64 -7.30 -5.10
CA THR A 35 7.68 -6.67 -6.43
C THR A 35 9.01 -6.90 -7.14
N ASN A 36 10.14 -6.74 -6.43
CA ASN A 36 11.47 -6.96 -7.01
C ASN A 36 11.68 -8.42 -7.40
N SER A 37 11.26 -9.37 -6.56
CA SER A 37 11.36 -10.80 -6.83
C SER A 37 10.54 -11.17 -8.07
N TYR A 38 9.30 -10.70 -8.16
CA TYR A 38 8.44 -10.92 -9.32
C TYR A 38 9.04 -10.30 -10.60
N ARG A 39 9.44 -9.03 -10.53
CA ARG A 39 10.09 -8.31 -11.66
C ARG A 39 11.36 -9.02 -12.12
N HIS A 40 12.18 -9.54 -11.22
CA HIS A 40 13.39 -10.27 -11.57
C HIS A 40 13.08 -11.52 -12.40
N LYS A 41 12.13 -12.35 -11.94
CA LYS A 41 11.65 -13.52 -12.70
C LYS A 41 11.05 -13.14 -14.05
N PHE A 42 10.31 -12.04 -14.09
CA PHE A 42 9.74 -11.49 -15.33
C PHE A 42 10.85 -11.15 -16.33
N ILE A 43 11.84 -10.34 -15.93
CA ILE A 43 12.96 -9.95 -16.78
C ILE A 43 13.75 -11.18 -17.24
N GLU A 44 13.96 -12.16 -16.37
CA GLU A 44 14.63 -13.41 -16.73
C GLU A 44 13.87 -14.18 -17.81
N LEU A 45 12.54 -14.30 -17.69
CA LEU A 45 11.70 -14.92 -18.71
C LEU A 45 11.78 -14.17 -20.05
N ILE A 46 11.67 -12.84 -20.04
CA ILE A 46 11.74 -12.00 -21.25
C ILE A 46 13.11 -12.11 -21.92
N ASN A 47 14.19 -12.00 -21.16
CA ASN A 47 15.54 -12.12 -21.71
C ASN A 47 15.81 -13.51 -22.27
N GLY A 48 15.27 -14.57 -21.65
CA GLY A 48 15.30 -15.92 -22.19
C GLY A 48 14.61 -16.02 -23.54
N PHE A 49 13.39 -15.49 -23.62
CA PHE A 49 12.58 -15.51 -24.85
C PHE A 49 13.22 -14.68 -25.97
N MET A 50 13.54 -13.41 -25.72
CA MET A 50 13.98 -12.45 -26.74
C MET A 50 15.43 -12.66 -27.19
N SER A 51 16.34 -12.98 -26.25
CA SER A 51 17.78 -12.98 -26.54
C SER A 51 18.37 -14.37 -26.69
N ARG A 52 17.75 -15.40 -26.08
CA ARG A 52 18.26 -16.78 -26.08
C ARG A 52 17.38 -17.75 -26.86
N ASN A 53 16.28 -17.25 -27.45
CA ASN A 53 15.26 -18.03 -28.13
C ASN A 53 14.82 -19.27 -27.31
N CYS A 54 14.72 -19.09 -25.99
CA CYS A 54 14.44 -20.15 -25.04
C CYS A 54 13.34 -19.71 -24.09
N PHE A 55 12.18 -20.37 -24.18
CA PHE A 55 11.05 -20.07 -23.32
C PHE A 55 11.09 -20.94 -22.05
N ASN A 56 11.36 -20.30 -20.89
CA ASN A 56 11.37 -21.00 -19.61
C ASN A 56 9.95 -21.22 -19.09
N GLN A 57 9.42 -22.43 -19.34
CA GLN A 57 8.06 -22.80 -18.94
C GLN A 57 7.82 -22.71 -17.43
N GLN A 58 8.83 -23.01 -16.60
CA GLN A 58 8.72 -22.97 -15.15
C GLN A 58 8.54 -21.53 -14.66
N LEU A 59 9.38 -20.60 -15.13
CA LEU A 59 9.24 -19.18 -14.80
C LEU A 59 7.89 -18.62 -15.26
N TYR A 60 7.43 -19.02 -16.45
CA TYR A 60 6.11 -18.64 -16.94
C TYR A 60 4.99 -19.10 -15.99
N TYR A 61 5.02 -20.34 -15.50
CA TYR A 61 4.01 -20.84 -14.56
C TYR A 61 4.05 -20.14 -13.21
N GLU A 62 5.24 -19.87 -12.67
CA GLU A 62 5.38 -19.11 -11.43
C GLU A 62 4.80 -17.69 -11.57
N LEU A 63 5.17 -16.98 -12.64
CA LEU A 63 4.65 -15.64 -12.92
C LEU A 63 3.13 -15.65 -13.13
N THR A 64 2.61 -16.64 -13.87
CA THR A 64 1.17 -16.76 -14.14
C THR A 64 0.38 -17.11 -12.88
N SER A 65 0.92 -17.97 -12.00
CA SER A 65 0.29 -18.32 -10.72
C SER A 65 0.12 -17.09 -9.83
N ASP A 66 1.16 -16.25 -9.75
CA ASP A 66 1.19 -15.10 -8.86
C ASP A 66 0.66 -13.81 -9.51
N VAL A 67 0.25 -13.85 -10.78
CA VAL A 67 -0.09 -12.65 -11.58
C VAL A 67 -1.23 -11.83 -10.96
N LYS A 68 -2.21 -12.49 -10.35
CA LYS A 68 -3.33 -11.80 -9.69
C LYS A 68 -2.88 -11.04 -8.45
N SER A 69 -1.99 -11.65 -7.67
CA SER A 69 -1.41 -11.03 -6.47
C SER A 69 -0.55 -9.84 -6.87
N MET A 70 0.28 -9.99 -7.91
CA MET A 70 1.07 -8.87 -8.44
C MET A 70 0.20 -7.76 -9.03
N GLN A 71 -0.84 -8.09 -9.80
CA GLN A 71 -1.77 -7.09 -10.34
C GLN A 71 -2.50 -6.32 -9.23
N TYR A 72 -2.86 -7.00 -8.13
CA TYR A 72 -3.45 -6.36 -6.96
C TYR A 72 -2.47 -5.41 -6.28
N GLU A 73 -1.21 -5.83 -6.10
CA GLU A 73 -0.13 -5.01 -5.52
C GLU A 73 0.14 -3.76 -6.36
N LEU A 74 0.24 -3.92 -7.69
CA LEU A 74 0.44 -2.82 -8.64
C LEU A 74 -0.71 -1.82 -8.63
N GLY A 75 -1.94 -2.26 -8.36
CA GLY A 75 -3.12 -1.41 -8.34
C GLY A 75 -3.28 -0.61 -9.63
N SER A 76 -3.33 0.72 -9.52
CA SER A 76 -3.45 1.64 -10.66
C SER A 76 -2.22 1.69 -11.55
N ASP A 77 -1.02 1.44 -11.02
CA ASP A 77 0.21 1.49 -11.80
C ASP A 77 0.21 0.44 -12.92
N GLY A 78 -0.47 -0.69 -12.67
CA GLY A 78 -0.61 -1.80 -13.61
C GLY A 78 -1.86 -1.81 -14.47
N ILE A 79 -2.56 -0.67 -14.57
CA ILE A 79 -3.79 -0.55 -15.37
C ILE A 79 -3.63 0.60 -16.35
N PHE A 80 -3.87 0.32 -17.63
CA PHE A 80 -4.08 1.36 -18.63
C PHE A 80 -5.56 1.77 -18.65
N ALA A 81 -5.80 3.07 -18.55
CA ALA A 81 -7.15 3.63 -18.52
C ALA A 81 -7.94 3.26 -19.78
N TYR A 82 -7.27 3.30 -20.94
CA TYR A 82 -7.84 2.97 -22.24
C TYR A 82 -6.77 2.37 -23.15
N VAL A 83 -7.11 1.28 -23.83
CA VAL A 83 -6.25 0.61 -24.83
C VAL A 83 -7.08 0.33 -26.06
N THR A 84 -6.55 0.68 -27.23
CA THR A 84 -7.08 0.26 -28.53
C THR A 84 -6.03 -0.59 -29.22
N ASP A 85 -6.36 -1.86 -29.49
CA ASP A 85 -5.52 -2.78 -30.24
C ASP A 85 -6.11 -2.98 -31.63
N ASN A 86 -5.51 -2.30 -32.62
CA ASN A 86 -5.95 -2.36 -34.01
C ASN A 86 -5.63 -3.72 -34.68
N LEU A 87 -4.66 -4.47 -34.17
CA LEU A 87 -4.27 -5.77 -34.72
C LEU A 87 -5.26 -6.86 -34.29
N ARG A 88 -5.71 -6.81 -33.04
CA ARG A 88 -6.73 -7.72 -32.50
C ARG A 88 -8.17 -7.19 -32.65
N GLY A 89 -8.33 -5.94 -33.09
CA GLY A 89 -9.63 -5.33 -33.38
C GLY A 89 -10.48 -5.06 -32.14
N PHE A 90 -9.86 -4.77 -30.99
CA PHE A 90 -10.59 -4.45 -29.76
C PHE A 90 -10.20 -3.09 -29.19
N SER A 91 -11.12 -2.53 -28.43
CA SER A 91 -10.85 -1.38 -27.58
C SER A 91 -11.49 -1.60 -26.23
N THR A 92 -10.75 -1.31 -25.15
CA THR A 92 -11.21 -1.56 -23.79
C THR A 92 -10.65 -0.54 -22.81
N SER A 93 -11.39 -0.34 -21.72
CA SER A 93 -10.98 0.46 -20.57
C SER A 93 -10.50 -0.44 -19.44
N ASN A 94 -9.66 0.11 -18.55
CA ASN A 94 -9.12 -0.63 -17.39
C ASN A 94 -8.34 -1.89 -17.77
N TYR A 95 -7.49 -1.76 -18.78
CA TYR A 95 -6.69 -2.87 -19.29
C TYR A 95 -5.57 -3.24 -18.30
N GLN A 96 -5.65 -4.45 -17.74
CA GLN A 96 -4.64 -5.01 -16.85
C GLN A 96 -3.45 -5.51 -17.67
N LEU A 97 -2.40 -4.70 -17.75
CA LEU A 97 -1.30 -4.92 -18.68
C LEU A 97 -0.63 -6.28 -18.46
N LEU A 98 -0.21 -6.55 -17.21
CA LEU A 98 0.53 -7.76 -16.86
C LEU A 98 -0.28 -9.05 -17.07
N VAL A 99 -1.56 -9.03 -16.68
CA VAL A 99 -2.47 -10.18 -16.78
C VAL A 99 -2.69 -10.60 -18.24
N ASN A 100 -2.79 -9.63 -19.14
CA ASN A 100 -2.99 -9.89 -20.57
C ASN A 100 -1.68 -10.18 -21.31
N PHE A 101 -0.57 -9.64 -20.82
CA PHE A 101 0.74 -9.83 -21.43
C PHE A 101 1.24 -11.28 -21.34
N LEU A 102 1.11 -11.96 -20.19
CA LEU A 102 1.66 -13.31 -20.04
C LEU A 102 1.09 -14.32 -21.07
N PRO A 103 -0.24 -14.45 -21.25
CA PRO A 103 -0.80 -15.32 -22.29
C PRO A 103 -0.36 -14.92 -23.70
N GLU A 104 -0.23 -13.62 -23.94
CA GLU A 104 0.22 -13.09 -25.23
C GLU A 104 1.66 -13.47 -25.53
N LEU A 105 2.57 -13.37 -24.56
CA LEU A 105 3.95 -13.84 -24.66
C LEU A 105 4.01 -15.33 -24.99
N ARG A 106 3.19 -16.15 -24.32
CA ARG A 106 3.13 -17.59 -24.59
C ARG A 106 2.64 -17.90 -26.01
N ASN A 107 1.63 -17.16 -26.50
CA ASN A 107 1.13 -17.36 -27.86
C ASN A 107 2.17 -16.99 -28.92
N ALA A 108 3.02 -16.00 -28.64
CA ALA A 108 4.08 -15.56 -29.54
C ALA A 108 5.22 -16.58 -29.74
N ILE A 109 5.28 -17.67 -28.95
CA ILE A 109 6.28 -18.75 -29.12
C ILE A 109 6.25 -19.33 -30.54
N ASN A 110 5.05 -19.51 -31.11
CA ASN A 110 4.90 -20.07 -32.45
C ASN A 110 4.99 -19.02 -33.57
N GLU A 111 5.10 -17.74 -33.22
CA GLU A 111 5.10 -16.60 -34.14
C GLU A 111 6.44 -15.84 -34.10
N HIS A 112 7.51 -16.50 -33.67
CA HIS A 112 8.80 -15.86 -33.46
C HIS A 112 9.35 -15.20 -34.74
N ASP A 113 9.10 -15.79 -35.91
CA ASP A 113 9.55 -15.25 -37.20
C ASP A 113 8.73 -14.02 -37.66
N ASN A 114 7.62 -13.71 -36.98
CA ASN A 114 6.80 -12.55 -37.31
C ASN A 114 7.35 -11.29 -36.61
N GLY A 115 8.12 -10.49 -37.37
CA GLY A 115 8.73 -9.26 -36.86
C GLY A 115 7.75 -8.24 -36.28
N ILE A 116 6.50 -8.18 -36.78
CA ILE A 116 5.47 -7.28 -36.24
C ILE A 116 5.05 -7.73 -34.84
N ILE A 117 4.79 -9.03 -34.67
CA ILE A 117 4.42 -9.61 -33.38
C ILE A 117 5.56 -9.46 -32.39
N MET A 118 6.80 -9.77 -32.81
CA MET A 118 7.96 -9.67 -31.93
C MET A 118 8.21 -8.23 -31.45
N ASN A 119 8.05 -7.24 -32.32
CA ASN A 119 8.15 -5.83 -31.93
C ASN A 119 7.06 -5.43 -30.92
N ARG A 120 5.82 -5.91 -31.10
CA ARG A 120 4.72 -5.69 -30.15
C ARG A 120 4.96 -6.35 -28.79
N ILE A 121 5.49 -7.57 -28.77
CA ILE A 121 5.89 -8.26 -27.53
C ILE A 121 6.99 -7.47 -26.82
N ASN A 122 8.00 -7.01 -27.56
CA ASN A 122 9.09 -6.19 -26.99
C ASN A 122 8.55 -4.90 -26.35
N GLN A 123 7.68 -4.17 -27.05
CA GLN A 123 7.05 -2.96 -26.52
C GLN A 123 6.22 -3.26 -25.27
N SER A 124 5.38 -4.28 -25.31
CA SER A 124 4.54 -4.67 -24.17
C SER A 124 5.37 -5.14 -22.97
N ALA A 125 6.51 -5.79 -23.21
CA ALA A 125 7.43 -6.19 -22.16
C ALA A 125 8.12 -4.98 -21.50
N GLN A 126 8.48 -3.96 -22.30
CA GLN A 126 9.00 -2.68 -21.79
C GLN A 126 7.94 -1.95 -20.97
N ASP A 127 6.70 -1.88 -21.45
CA ASP A 127 5.59 -1.26 -20.71
C ASP A 127 5.34 -1.95 -19.36
N CYS A 128 5.46 -3.29 -19.32
CA CYS A 128 5.39 -4.05 -18.08
C CYS A 128 6.56 -3.72 -17.13
N ASP A 129 7.78 -3.58 -17.66
CA ASP A 129 8.93 -3.21 -16.83
C ASP A 129 8.80 -1.80 -16.25
N ASP A 130 8.37 -0.84 -17.06
CA ASP A 130 8.11 0.54 -16.65
C ASP A 130 7.01 0.64 -15.59
N MET A 131 5.99 -0.22 -15.67
CA MET A 131 5.00 -0.37 -14.61
C MET A 131 5.64 -0.81 -13.28
N PHE A 132 6.50 -1.82 -13.28
CA PHE A 132 7.20 -2.24 -12.06
C PHE A 132 8.11 -1.14 -11.50
N ILE A 133 8.84 -0.43 -12.37
CA ILE A 133 9.73 0.67 -11.96
C ILE A 133 8.93 1.80 -11.31
N ARG A 134 7.80 2.21 -11.91
CA ARG A 134 6.91 3.24 -11.33
C ARG A 134 6.40 2.80 -9.97
N HIS A 135 5.93 1.57 -9.85
CA HIS A 135 5.42 1.04 -8.59
C HIS A 135 6.48 1.00 -7.49
N LEU A 136 7.69 0.50 -7.80
CA LEU A 136 8.82 0.52 -6.88
C LEU A 136 9.20 1.95 -6.47
N GLY A 137 9.09 2.93 -7.37
CA GLY A 137 9.23 4.35 -7.07
C GLY A 137 8.21 4.83 -6.04
N THR A 138 6.94 4.48 -6.21
CA THR A 138 5.85 4.79 -5.26
C THR A 138 6.12 4.19 -3.89
N LEU A 139 6.51 2.91 -3.82
CA LEU A 139 6.84 2.24 -2.56
C LEU A 139 8.05 2.88 -1.87
N LYS A 140 9.08 3.27 -2.62
CA LYS A 140 10.28 3.94 -2.10
C LYS A 140 9.96 5.31 -1.49
N GLU A 141 9.10 6.10 -2.13
CA GLU A 141 8.67 7.38 -1.57
C GLU A 141 7.81 7.19 -0.32
N ALA A 142 6.94 6.17 -0.28
CA ALA A 142 6.19 5.80 0.92
C ALA A 142 7.14 5.40 2.06
N GLU A 143 8.12 4.53 1.80
CA GLU A 143 9.14 4.11 2.76
C GLU A 143 9.90 5.31 3.34
N LYS A 144 10.37 6.20 2.46
CA LYS A 144 11.11 7.42 2.83
C LYS A 144 10.27 8.34 3.70
N SER A 145 8.99 8.52 3.36
CA SER A 145 8.04 9.32 4.15
C SER A 145 7.86 8.75 5.55
N ILE A 146 7.63 7.43 5.68
CA ILE A 146 7.48 6.76 6.98
C ILE A 146 8.77 6.89 7.79
N ARG A 147 9.94 6.63 7.19
CA ARG A 147 11.24 6.74 7.87
C ARG A 147 11.51 8.14 8.40
N LYS A 148 11.21 9.19 7.62
CA LYS A 148 11.33 10.58 8.06
C LYS A 148 10.44 10.86 9.27
N ASN A 149 9.24 10.29 9.30
CA ASN A 149 8.26 10.53 10.35
C ASN A 149 8.44 9.62 11.59
N LEU A 150 9.25 8.56 11.54
CA LEU A 150 9.48 7.66 12.68
C LEU A 150 10.03 8.36 13.92
N VAL A 151 10.90 9.35 13.74
CA VAL A 151 11.53 10.09 14.84
C VAL A 151 10.70 11.28 15.33
N ASN A 152 9.60 11.61 14.64
CA ASN A 152 8.75 12.74 14.99
C ASN A 152 7.69 12.32 16.04
N PRO A 153 7.79 12.77 17.30
CA PRO A 153 6.89 12.36 18.37
C PRO A 153 5.43 12.80 18.14
N PHE A 154 5.19 13.95 17.50
CA PHE A 154 3.83 14.40 17.18
C PHE A 154 3.17 13.54 16.11
N SER A 155 3.96 13.15 15.11
CA SER A 155 3.48 12.24 14.08
C SER A 155 3.19 10.85 14.68
N CYS A 156 4.04 10.36 15.60
CA CYS A 156 3.78 9.13 16.34
C CYS A 156 2.54 9.26 17.24
N PHE A 157 2.36 10.36 17.96
CA PHE A 157 1.13 10.61 18.73
C PHE A 157 -0.12 10.52 17.85
N SER A 158 -0.12 11.22 16.71
CA SER A 158 -1.21 11.17 15.73
C SER A 158 -1.52 9.74 15.29
N ASP A 159 -0.52 8.95 14.94
CA ASP A 159 -0.74 7.58 14.47
C ASP A 159 -1.17 6.63 15.59
N GLY A 160 -0.75 6.88 16.84
CA GLY A 160 -1.27 6.20 18.03
C GLY A 160 -2.76 6.48 18.22
N ILE A 161 -3.20 7.73 18.11
CA ILE A 161 -4.62 8.10 18.18
C ILE A 161 -5.42 7.45 17.04
N LYS A 162 -4.92 7.52 15.80
CA LYS A 162 -5.59 6.89 14.64
C LYS A 162 -5.81 5.38 14.86
N PHE A 163 -4.84 4.70 15.46
CA PHE A 163 -4.99 3.29 15.79
C PHE A 163 -6.09 3.06 16.83
N ILE A 164 -6.08 3.82 17.93
CA ILE A 164 -7.11 3.72 19.00
C ILE A 164 -8.51 3.95 18.42
N VAL A 165 -8.68 5.00 17.60
CA VAL A 165 -9.96 5.31 16.94
C VAL A 165 -10.37 4.20 15.97
N SER A 166 -9.41 3.58 15.28
CA SER A 166 -9.69 2.50 14.32
C SER A 166 -9.88 1.14 14.96
N LEU A 167 -9.60 1.00 16.27
CA LEU A 167 -9.63 -0.27 17.00
C LEU A 167 -10.99 -0.97 16.94
N PRO A 168 -12.15 -0.30 17.07
CA PRO A 168 -13.45 -0.97 16.95
C PRO A 168 -13.65 -1.64 15.59
N ILE A 169 -13.24 -0.98 14.51
CA ILE A 169 -13.33 -1.51 13.14
C ILE A 169 -12.37 -2.70 12.98
N LEU A 170 -11.15 -2.59 13.53
CA LEU A 170 -10.17 -3.67 13.53
C LEU A 170 -10.66 -4.91 14.29
N LEU A 171 -11.32 -4.73 15.43
CA LEU A 171 -11.91 -5.83 16.19
C LEU A 171 -12.99 -6.55 15.38
N LEU A 172 -13.89 -5.81 14.73
CA LEU A 172 -14.90 -6.40 13.84
C LEU A 172 -14.26 -7.25 12.74
N HIS A 173 -13.16 -6.77 12.18
CA HIS A 173 -12.39 -7.51 11.18
C HIS A 173 -11.76 -8.78 11.76
N TRP A 174 -11.06 -8.68 12.89
CA TRP A 174 -10.39 -9.83 13.52
C TRP A 174 -11.36 -10.91 13.98
N PHE A 175 -12.56 -10.55 14.40
CA PHE A 175 -13.63 -11.50 14.71
C PHE A 175 -14.33 -12.07 13.47
N GLY A 176 -13.96 -11.63 12.27
CA GLY A 176 -14.52 -12.12 11.02
C GLY A 176 -15.91 -11.57 10.68
N PHE A 177 -16.37 -10.52 11.38
CA PHE A 177 -17.65 -9.89 11.08
C PHE A 177 -17.63 -9.06 9.79
N ILE A 178 -16.45 -8.55 9.41
CA ILE A 178 -16.26 -7.76 8.18
C ILE A 178 -15.02 -8.25 7.42
N SER A 179 -15.04 -8.10 6.10
CA SER A 179 -13.91 -8.46 5.22
C SER A 179 -12.82 -7.40 5.17
N ASP A 180 -11.64 -7.76 4.66
CA ASP A 180 -10.53 -6.83 4.39
C ASP A 180 -10.96 -5.65 3.53
N GLU A 181 -11.75 -5.93 2.48
CA GLU A 181 -12.26 -4.91 1.56
C GLU A 181 -13.17 -3.90 2.29
N THR A 182 -14.02 -4.40 3.19
CA THR A 182 -14.93 -3.57 3.99
C THR A 182 -14.14 -2.72 4.99
N THR A 183 -13.11 -3.30 5.61
CA THR A 183 -12.20 -2.64 6.53
C THR A 183 -11.43 -1.51 5.84
N ARG A 184 -10.91 -1.77 4.63
CA ARG A 184 -10.21 -0.78 3.81
C ARG A 184 -11.11 0.41 3.46
N ARG A 185 -12.34 0.14 3.01
CA ARG A 185 -13.33 1.19 2.71
C ARG A 185 -13.69 2.02 3.94
N ALA A 186 -13.91 1.38 5.08
CA ALA A 186 -14.23 2.06 6.33
C ALA A 186 -13.10 2.99 6.79
N LYS A 187 -11.84 2.52 6.77
CA LYS A 187 -10.67 3.33 7.14
C LYS A 187 -10.45 4.53 6.21
N HIS A 188 -10.84 4.43 4.94
CA HIS A 188 -10.65 5.51 3.98
C HIS A 188 -11.82 6.50 3.92
N ASN A 189 -12.91 6.21 4.64
CA ASN A 189 -14.08 7.06 4.71
C ASN A 189 -13.76 8.43 5.33
N TRP A 190 -14.34 9.49 4.76
CA TRP A 190 -14.13 10.86 5.20
C TRP A 190 -14.60 11.10 6.64
N ILE A 191 -15.67 10.43 7.08
CA ILE A 191 -16.19 10.53 8.45
C ILE A 191 -15.14 10.07 9.46
N ILE A 192 -14.50 8.93 9.20
CA ILE A 192 -13.45 8.38 10.05
C ILE A 192 -12.21 9.29 10.06
N LYS A 193 -11.85 9.87 8.90
CA LYS A 193 -10.76 10.87 8.82
C LYS A 193 -11.06 12.11 9.65
N LEU A 194 -12.28 12.63 9.60
CA LEU A 194 -12.70 13.79 10.37
C LEU A 194 -12.70 13.50 11.87
N LEU A 195 -13.23 12.35 12.27
CA LEU A 195 -13.21 11.92 13.67
C LEU A 195 -11.77 11.77 14.19
N ASN A 196 -10.86 11.20 13.39
CA ASN A 196 -9.44 11.13 13.72
C ASN A 196 -8.83 12.51 13.99
N ILE A 197 -9.12 13.51 13.14
CA ILE A 197 -8.61 14.88 13.31
C ILE A 197 -9.12 15.49 14.62
N ILE A 198 -10.42 15.38 14.88
CA ILE A 198 -11.05 15.93 16.09
C ILE A 198 -10.47 15.28 17.34
N VAL A 199 -10.43 13.94 17.38
CA VAL A 199 -9.92 13.20 18.55
C VAL A 199 -8.44 13.49 18.77
N THR A 200 -7.64 13.63 17.70
CA THR A 200 -6.22 13.97 17.83
C THR A 200 -6.02 15.36 18.43
N LEU A 201 -6.77 16.37 17.94
CA LEU A 201 -6.65 17.75 18.45
C LEU A 201 -7.15 17.87 19.89
N VAL A 202 -8.34 17.34 20.18
CA VAL A 202 -8.93 17.38 21.52
C VAL A 202 -8.07 16.59 22.50
N GLY A 203 -7.61 15.39 22.11
CA GLY A 203 -6.73 14.57 22.95
C GLY A 203 -5.39 15.24 23.24
N PHE A 204 -4.80 15.90 22.24
CA PHE A 204 -3.53 16.61 22.41
C PHE A 204 -3.67 17.84 23.31
N ILE A 205 -4.66 18.71 23.03
CA ILE A 205 -4.88 19.93 23.82
C ILE A 205 -5.31 19.57 25.25
N GLY A 206 -6.24 18.63 25.41
CA GLY A 206 -6.70 18.17 26.73
C GLY A 206 -5.56 17.55 27.54
N GLY A 207 -4.69 16.76 26.89
CA GLY A 207 -3.50 16.21 27.51
C GLY A 207 -2.53 17.29 27.99
N LEU A 208 -2.24 18.30 27.15
CA LEU A 208 -1.39 19.44 27.52
C LEU A 208 -1.98 20.25 28.68
N MET A 209 -3.26 20.60 28.61
CA MET A 209 -3.93 21.37 29.66
C MET A 209 -3.95 20.61 30.98
N SER A 210 -4.16 19.29 30.95
CA SER A 210 -4.09 18.42 32.13
C SER A 210 -2.70 18.37 32.76
N ILE A 211 -1.63 18.49 31.96
CA ILE A 211 -0.25 18.55 32.47
C ILE A 211 0.04 19.92 33.08
N VAL A 212 -0.36 21.00 32.40
CA VAL A 212 -0.09 22.39 32.82
C VAL A 212 -0.85 22.71 34.11
N MET A 213 -2.17 22.55 34.10
CA MET A 213 -3.06 22.88 35.21
C MET A 213 -3.01 21.79 36.30
N GLY A 214 -3.00 20.53 35.89
CA GLY A 214 -3.20 19.39 36.77
C GLY A 214 -4.57 18.76 36.52
N TRP A 215 -4.63 17.42 36.55
CA TRP A 215 -5.81 16.65 36.17
C TRP A 215 -7.09 17.09 36.89
N ASN A 216 -7.00 17.30 38.20
CA ASN A 216 -8.16 17.63 39.02
C ASN A 216 -8.74 19.02 38.71
N GLU A 217 -7.88 20.03 38.54
CA GLU A 217 -8.30 21.39 38.16
C GLU A 217 -8.86 21.43 36.74
N PHE A 218 -8.22 20.73 35.80
CA PHE A 218 -8.71 20.62 34.42
C PHE A 218 -10.10 19.96 34.36
N TRP A 219 -10.31 18.89 35.12
CA TRP A 219 -11.59 18.18 35.16
C TRP A 219 -12.70 19.07 35.74
N GLN A 220 -12.42 19.84 36.80
CA GLN A 220 -13.37 20.81 37.34
C GLN A 220 -13.79 21.87 36.31
N ILE A 221 -12.83 22.38 35.52
CA ILE A 221 -13.13 23.35 34.46
C ILE A 221 -14.03 22.72 33.38
N ILE A 222 -13.72 21.50 32.93
CA ILE A 222 -14.54 20.77 31.95
C ILE A 222 -15.97 20.57 32.49
N CYS A 223 -16.12 20.10 33.73
CA CYS A 223 -17.42 19.90 34.37
C CYS A 223 -18.21 21.18 34.63
N ASN A 224 -17.57 22.35 34.63
CA ASN A 224 -18.25 23.63 34.76
C ASN A 224 -18.63 24.25 33.41
N ILE A 225 -18.06 23.77 32.30
CA ILE A 225 -18.35 24.23 30.93
C ILE A 225 -19.52 23.45 30.31
N PHE A 226 -19.72 22.20 30.72
CA PHE A 226 -20.84 21.33 30.30
C PHE A 226 -21.90 21.23 31.38
#